data_AF-A0A832RSM9-F1
#
_entry.id   AF-A0A832RSM9-F1
#
_cell.length_a   1.000
_cell.length_b   1.000
_cell.length_c   1.000
_cell.angle_alpha   90.00
_cell.angle_beta   90.00
_cell.angle_gamma   90.00
#
_symmetry.space_group_name_H-M   'P 1'
#
loop_
_entity.id
_entity.type
_entity.pdbx_description
1 polymer ?
#
loop_
_entity_poly.entity_id
_entity_poly.type
_entity_poly.pdbx_seq_one_letter_code
_entity_poly.pdbx_strand_id
1 'polypeptide(L)'
;MGLKNLSLKLQYRTDNDNLVTEFFIPCLSNSIEYDRAVQYVTLKSISTLSLGLQNFEDHDGKIRIITGHRYSSFDLDVLGKIYKKNGSFSSSPIGGHKLEILQRLVQKNKIQIKIAIPRSEHVDGT
;
A
#
# COMPACT_ATOMS: atom_id res chain seq x y z
N MET A 1 -17.18 -4.14 13.65
CA MET A 1 -16.60 -3.34 14.76
C MET A 1 -15.98 -2.10 14.15
N GLY A 2 -16.09 -0.91 14.77
CA GLY A 2 -15.59 0.34 14.17
C GLY A 2 -14.26 0.80 14.79
N LEU A 3 -13.56 1.73 14.14
CA LEU A 3 -12.29 2.28 14.63
C LEU A 3 -12.33 2.78 16.09
N LYS A 4 -13.45 3.40 16.49
CA LYS A 4 -13.68 3.89 17.87
C LYS A 4 -13.65 2.81 18.95
N ASN A 5 -13.79 1.55 18.56
CA ASN A 5 -13.80 0.40 19.46
C ASN A 5 -12.42 -0.26 19.57
N LEU A 6 -11.41 0.23 18.84
CA LEU A 6 -10.06 -0.30 18.92
C LEU A 6 -9.34 0.24 20.15
N SER A 7 -8.69 -0.64 20.89
CA SER A 7 -7.81 -0.28 22.00
C SER A 7 -6.43 0.10 21.47
N LEU A 8 -6.30 1.34 20.97
CA LEU A 8 -5.05 1.88 20.43
C LEU A 8 -4.23 2.58 21.53
N LYS A 9 -2.89 2.51 21.42
CA LYS A 9 -1.99 3.29 22.27
C LYS A 9 -2.08 4.77 21.89
N LEU A 10 -1.86 5.67 22.86
CA LEU A 10 -1.78 7.10 22.60
C LEU A 10 -0.59 7.46 21.68
N GLN A 11 0.51 6.72 21.84
CA GLN A 11 1.72 6.89 21.04
C GLN A 11 2.28 5.52 20.69
N TYR A 12 2.91 5.45 19.52
CA TYR A 12 3.69 4.31 19.09
C TYR A 12 5.07 4.79 18.68
N ARG A 13 6.09 4.01 19.00
CA ARG A 13 7.47 4.28 18.62
C ARG A 13 8.08 3.04 18.00
N THR A 14 8.71 3.19 16.85
CA THR A 14 9.25 2.06 16.07
C THR A 14 10.40 1.31 16.74
N ASP A 15 11.03 1.89 17.77
CA ASP A 15 12.03 1.23 18.59
C ASP A 15 11.43 0.19 19.55
N ASN A 16 10.14 0.34 19.92
CA ASN A 16 9.47 -0.52 20.88
C ASN A 16 8.26 -1.26 20.32
N ASP A 17 7.60 -0.69 19.32
CA ASP A 17 6.30 -1.13 18.83
C ASP A 17 6.38 -1.58 17.38
N ASN A 18 5.66 -2.65 17.05
CA ASN A 18 5.45 -3.05 15.67
C ASN A 18 4.24 -2.31 15.10
N LEU A 19 4.47 -1.14 14.49
CA LEU A 19 3.42 -0.31 13.89
C LEU A 19 2.51 -1.08 12.93
N VAL A 20 3.05 -2.08 12.22
CA VAL A 20 2.28 -2.85 11.24
C VAL A 20 1.20 -3.65 11.95
N THR A 21 1.58 -4.46 12.94
CA THR A 21 0.67 -5.39 13.61
C THR A 21 -0.14 -4.74 14.72
N GLU A 22 0.39 -3.70 15.36
CA GLU A 22 -0.23 -3.07 16.53
C GLU A 22 -1.06 -1.82 16.19
N PHE A 23 -0.88 -1.24 15.01
CA PHE A 23 -1.62 -0.04 14.59
C PHE A 23 -2.26 -0.19 13.21
N PHE A 24 -1.47 -0.42 12.16
CA PHE A 24 -1.98 -0.41 10.79
C PHE A 24 -2.97 -1.55 10.51
N ILE A 25 -2.63 -2.80 10.85
CA ILE A 25 -3.53 -3.94 10.61
C ILE A 25 -4.86 -3.77 11.38
N PRO A 26 -4.89 -3.50 12.70
CA PRO A 26 -6.13 -3.28 13.43
C PRO A 26 -7.00 -2.17 12.83
N CYS A 27 -6.39 -1.03 12.46
CA CYS A 27 -7.10 0.10 11.90
C CYS A 27 -7.64 -0.22 10.50
N LEU A 28 -6.78 -0.70 9.60
CA LEU A 28 -7.16 -1.00 8.22
C LEU A 28 -8.24 -2.07 8.20
N SER A 29 -8.11 -3.15 8.96
CA SER A 29 -9.11 -4.23 9.01
C SER A 29 -10.50 -3.80 9.51
N ASN A 30 -10.61 -2.63 10.16
CA ASN A 30 -11.87 -2.06 10.67
C ASN A 30 -12.24 -0.71 10.00
N SER A 31 -11.54 -0.35 8.92
CA SER A 31 -11.81 0.85 8.13
C SER A 31 -12.58 0.51 6.86
N ILE A 32 -13.31 1.49 6.31
CA ILE A 32 -13.87 1.41 4.95
C ILE A 32 -13.08 2.27 3.96
N GLU A 33 -12.33 3.25 4.43
CA GLU A 33 -11.47 4.08 3.60
C GLU A 33 -10.16 4.40 4.32
N TYR A 34 -9.07 4.49 3.57
CA TYR A 34 -7.77 4.97 4.05
C TYR A 34 -7.12 5.86 3.01
N ASP A 35 -6.94 7.13 3.37
CA ASP A 35 -6.30 8.13 2.54
C ASP A 35 -4.96 8.52 3.11
N ARG A 36 -3.93 8.53 2.25
CA ARG A 36 -2.57 8.87 2.66
C ARG A 36 -1.88 9.74 1.63
N ALA A 37 -1.33 10.87 2.07
CA ALA A 37 -0.36 11.65 1.32
C ALA A 37 1.02 11.46 1.96
N VAL A 38 2.02 11.06 1.18
CA VAL A 38 3.41 10.86 1.64
C VAL A 38 4.41 11.30 0.59
N GLN A 39 5.61 11.70 1.00
CA GLN A 39 6.67 11.98 0.03
C GLN A 39 7.31 10.71 -0.53
N TYR A 40 7.49 9.69 0.31
CA TYR A 40 8.22 8.47 -0.02
C TYR A 40 7.39 7.25 0.32
N VAL A 41 7.40 6.27 -0.59
CA VAL A 41 6.76 4.97 -0.40
C VAL A 41 7.59 3.90 -1.08
N THR A 42 7.62 2.71 -0.50
CA THR A 42 8.24 1.52 -1.11
C THR A 42 7.18 0.48 -1.43
N LEU A 43 7.45 -0.40 -2.39
CA LEU A 43 6.55 -1.51 -2.67
C LEU A 43 6.36 -2.39 -1.44
N LYS A 44 7.42 -2.59 -0.64
CA LYS A 44 7.34 -3.31 0.64
C LYS A 44 6.29 -2.69 1.55
N SER A 45 6.29 -1.36 1.72
CA SER A 45 5.32 -0.67 2.56
C SER A 45 3.87 -0.82 2.04
N ILE A 46 3.66 -0.76 0.73
CA ILE A 46 2.35 -0.94 0.09
C ILE A 46 1.85 -2.38 0.28
N SER A 47 2.69 -3.37 0.01
CA SER A 47 2.38 -4.79 0.20
C SER A 47 2.18 -5.18 1.67
N THR A 48 2.73 -4.40 2.60
CA THR A 48 2.45 -4.56 4.02
C THR A 48 1.08 -3.98 4.38
N LEU A 49 0.71 -2.82 3.85
CA LEU A 49 -0.63 -2.24 4.04
C LEU A 49 -1.72 -3.18 3.51
N SER A 50 -1.47 -3.87 2.40
CA SER A 50 -2.44 -4.82 1.83
C SER A 50 -2.75 -6.01 2.74
N LEU A 51 -1.93 -6.32 3.74
CA LEU A 51 -2.24 -7.36 4.73
C LEU A 51 -3.44 -6.97 5.61
N GLY A 52 -3.61 -5.68 5.91
CA GLY A 52 -4.79 -5.17 6.63
C GLY A 52 -6.04 -5.06 5.76
N LEU A 53 -5.94 -5.41 4.47
CA LEU A 53 -7.03 -5.26 3.49
C LEU A 53 -7.65 -6.60 3.09
N GLN A 54 -7.31 -7.69 3.76
CA GLN A 54 -8.01 -8.97 3.53
C GLN A 54 -9.53 -8.79 3.72
N ASN A 55 -9.93 -7.98 4.71
CA ASN A 55 -11.34 -7.64 4.93
C ASN A 55 -11.94 -6.74 3.82
N PHE A 56 -11.12 -6.08 3.00
CA PHE A 56 -11.58 -5.18 1.92
C PHE A 56 -11.89 -5.96 0.65
N GLU A 57 -11.48 -7.22 0.54
CA GLU A 57 -11.93 -8.07 -0.56
C GLU A 57 -13.43 -8.34 -0.48
N ASP A 58 -13.97 -8.45 0.74
CA ASP A 58 -15.37 -8.79 1.01
C ASP A 58 -16.26 -7.56 1.26
N HIS A 59 -15.68 -6.37 1.40
CA HIS A 59 -16.39 -5.11 1.68
C HIS A 59 -16.00 -4.02 0.67
N ASP A 60 -16.74 -2.90 0.65
CA ASP A 60 -16.43 -1.75 -0.20
C ASP A 60 -15.26 -0.87 0.29
N GLY A 61 -14.29 -1.50 0.96
CA GLY A 61 -13.09 -0.86 1.48
C GLY A 61 -12.19 -0.29 0.38
N LYS A 62 -11.60 0.90 0.60
CA LYS A 62 -10.70 1.54 -0.39
C LYS A 62 -9.47 2.22 0.23
N ILE A 63 -8.31 2.05 -0.42
CA ILE A 63 -7.09 2.81 -0.14
C ILE A 63 -6.80 3.78 -1.28
N ARG A 64 -6.50 5.03 -0.94
CA ARG A 64 -5.97 6.05 -1.87
C ARG A 64 -4.66 6.61 -1.34
N ILE A 65 -3.59 6.50 -2.12
CA ILE A 65 -2.27 7.01 -1.77
C ILE A 65 -1.81 8.01 -2.82
N ILE A 66 -1.48 9.21 -2.37
CA ILE A 66 -0.72 10.19 -3.15
C ILE A 66 0.72 10.17 -2.64
N THR A 67 1.67 10.03 -3.57
CA THR A 67 3.08 9.83 -3.27
C THR A 67 3.95 10.73 -4.15
N GLY A 68 5.13 11.11 -3.68
CA GLY A 68 6.13 11.75 -4.51
C GLY A 68 6.66 10.82 -5.61
N HIS A 69 7.45 11.38 -6.53
CA HIS A 69 7.97 10.69 -7.72
C HIS A 69 9.27 9.91 -7.50
N ARG A 70 9.81 9.90 -6.28
CA ARG A 70 11.06 9.22 -5.96
C ARG A 70 10.81 7.76 -5.57
N TYR A 71 11.13 6.86 -6.49
CA TYR A 71 11.05 5.41 -6.32
C TYR A 71 12.37 4.73 -6.67
N SER A 72 12.58 3.53 -6.14
CA SER A 72 13.63 2.65 -6.68
C SER A 72 13.19 2.10 -8.04
N SER A 73 14.16 1.77 -8.90
CA SER A 73 13.90 1.10 -10.18
C SER A 73 13.15 -0.22 -10.00
N PHE A 74 13.48 -0.97 -8.94
CA PHE A 74 12.78 -2.19 -8.57
C PHE A 74 11.29 -1.93 -8.24
N ASP A 75 11.01 -0.93 -7.41
CA ASP A 75 9.61 -0.60 -7.05
C ASP A 75 8.81 -0.19 -8.29
N LEU A 76 9.38 0.63 -9.19
CA LEU A 76 8.72 1.05 -10.42
C LEU A 76 8.47 -0.11 -11.40
N ASP A 77 9.46 -0.98 -11.60
CA ASP A 77 9.30 -2.15 -12.48
C ASP A 77 8.17 -3.06 -11.99
N VAL A 78 8.15 -3.37 -10.70
CA VAL A 78 7.14 -4.26 -10.14
C VAL A 78 5.76 -3.59 -10.07
N LEU A 79 5.68 -2.30 -9.72
CA LEU A 79 4.42 -1.55 -9.83
C LEU A 79 3.93 -1.54 -11.28
N GLY A 80 4.81 -1.30 -12.25
CA GLY A 80 4.49 -1.36 -13.67
C GLY A 80 3.88 -2.71 -14.07
N LYS A 81 4.47 -3.83 -13.62
CA LYS A 81 3.95 -5.20 -13.83
C LYS A 81 2.60 -5.44 -13.16
N ILE A 82 2.39 -4.89 -11.96
CA ILE A 82 1.11 -4.95 -11.25
C ILE A 82 0.00 -4.27 -12.06
N TYR A 83 0.25 -3.04 -12.54
CA TYR A 83 -0.72 -2.26 -13.31
C TYR A 83 -0.94 -2.81 -14.72
N LYS A 84 0.11 -3.31 -15.41
CA LYS A 84 0.02 -3.92 -16.75
C LYS A 84 -0.59 -5.34 -16.76
N LYS A 85 -0.89 -5.92 -15.59
CA LYS A 85 -1.51 -7.25 -15.44
C LYS A 85 -0.70 -8.39 -16.12
N ASN A 86 0.63 -8.25 -16.18
CA ASN A 86 1.51 -9.20 -16.87
C ASN A 86 2.71 -9.66 -16.03
N GLY A 87 2.69 -9.39 -14.72
CA GLY A 87 3.75 -9.80 -13.80
C GLY A 87 3.57 -11.22 -13.28
N SER A 88 4.53 -12.10 -13.58
CA SER A 88 4.87 -13.23 -12.68
C SER A 88 5.79 -12.70 -11.59
N PHE A 89 5.45 -12.92 -10.32
CA PHE A 89 6.17 -12.39 -9.16
C PHE A 89 7.01 -13.44 -8.43
N SER A 90 7.20 -14.62 -9.01
CA SER A 90 7.85 -15.76 -8.36
C SER A 90 9.29 -15.50 -7.93
N SER A 91 10.01 -14.59 -8.60
CA SER A 91 11.40 -14.22 -8.31
C SER A 91 11.55 -12.95 -7.46
N SER A 92 10.45 -12.33 -7.02
CA SER A 92 10.52 -11.09 -6.25
C SER A 92 11.00 -11.32 -4.80
N PRO A 93 11.89 -10.46 -4.25
CA PRO A 93 12.26 -10.50 -2.83
C PRO A 93 11.07 -10.20 -1.90
N ILE A 94 10.03 -9.56 -2.42
CA ILE A 94 8.74 -9.45 -1.76
C ILE A 94 7.96 -10.71 -2.15
N GLY A 95 7.78 -11.63 -1.20
CA GLY A 95 7.21 -12.96 -1.45
C GLY A 95 5.99 -12.93 -2.37
N GLY A 96 6.02 -13.74 -3.43
CA GLY A 96 5.12 -13.66 -4.59
C GLY A 96 3.63 -13.55 -4.23
N HIS A 97 3.17 -14.33 -3.25
CA HIS A 97 1.79 -14.29 -2.76
C HIS A 97 1.32 -12.89 -2.30
N LYS A 98 2.18 -12.08 -1.67
CA LYS A 98 1.83 -10.72 -1.26
C LYS A 98 1.62 -9.80 -2.46
N LEU A 99 2.43 -9.98 -3.51
CA LEU A 99 2.32 -9.20 -4.74
C LEU A 99 1.12 -9.62 -5.58
N GLU A 100 0.75 -10.90 -5.56
CA GLU A 100 -0.48 -11.39 -6.19
C GLU A 100 -1.73 -10.81 -5.53
N ILE A 101 -1.77 -10.76 -4.19
CA ILE A 101 -2.85 -10.08 -3.45
C ILE A 101 -2.88 -8.59 -3.82
N LEU A 102 -1.73 -7.92 -3.78
CA LEU A 102 -1.64 -6.50 -4.12
C LEU A 102 -2.13 -6.25 -5.56
N GLN A 103 -1.73 -7.08 -6.53
CA GLN A 103 -2.19 -6.99 -7.90
C GLN A 103 -3.71 -7.14 -7.97
N ARG A 104 -4.29 -8.15 -7.32
CA ARG A 104 -5.74 -8.34 -7.28
C ARG A 104 -6.47 -7.13 -6.72
N LEU A 105 -5.97 -6.53 -5.63
CA LEU A 105 -6.57 -5.36 -5.01
C LEU A 105 -6.50 -4.11 -5.89
N VAL A 106 -5.39 -3.91 -6.60
CA VAL A 106 -5.26 -2.83 -7.60
C VAL A 106 -6.26 -3.04 -8.74
N GLN A 107 -6.37 -4.27 -9.25
CA GLN A 107 -7.29 -4.59 -10.35
C GLN A 107 -8.78 -4.46 -9.96
N LYS A 108 -9.12 -4.76 -8.70
CA LYS A 108 -10.46 -4.51 -8.13
C LYS A 108 -10.70 -3.04 -7.74
N ASN A 109 -9.78 -2.13 -8.06
CA ASN A 109 -9.84 -0.70 -7.72
C ASN A 109 -9.93 -0.41 -6.19
N LYS A 110 -9.49 -1.37 -5.37
CA LYS A 110 -9.45 -1.28 -3.90
C LYS A 110 -8.21 -0.54 -3.42
N ILE A 111 -7.14 -0.52 -4.22
CA ILE A 111 -5.95 0.30 -3.97
C ILE A 111 -5.73 1.20 -5.18
N GLN A 112 -5.63 2.51 -4.93
CA GLN A 112 -5.27 3.51 -5.92
C GLN A 112 -4.01 4.23 -5.48
N ILE A 113 -2.99 4.24 -6.34
CA ILE A 113 -1.75 4.97 -6.09
C ILE A 113 -1.59 6.01 -7.20
N LYS A 114 -1.39 7.27 -6.81
CA LYS A 114 -1.11 8.38 -7.72
C LYS A 114 0.23 9.00 -7.36
N ILE A 115 1.04 9.25 -8.38
CA ILE A 115 2.35 9.88 -8.24
C ILE A 115 2.18 11.38 -8.52
N ALA A 116 2.52 12.21 -7.55
CA ALA A 116 2.60 13.65 -7.69
C ALA A 116 3.99 14.04 -8.20
N ILE A 117 4.03 14.66 -9.37
CA ILE A 117 5.24 15.17 -10.00
C ILE A 117 5.17 16.71 -10.01
N PRO A 118 6.07 17.41 -9.29
CA PRO A 118 6.18 18.86 -9.37
C PRO A 118 6.53 19.33 -10.78
N ARG A 119 6.03 20.50 -11.20
CA ARG A 119 6.34 21.08 -12.52
C ARG A 119 7.84 21.35 -12.76
N SER A 120 8.61 21.53 -11.69
CA SER A 120 10.05 21.74 -11.75
C SER A 120 10.86 20.47 -12.03
N GLU A 121 10.23 19.30 -11.95
CA GLU A 121 10.90 18.01 -12.10
C GLU A 121 10.73 17.51 -13.54
N HIS A 122 11.84 17.20 -14.20
CA HIS A 122 11.81 16.50 -15.47
C HIS A 122 11.67 15.00 -15.19
N VAL A 123 10.58 14.40 -15.65
CA VAL A 123 10.34 12.96 -15.55
C VAL A 123 10.12 12.44 -16.96
N ASP A 124 11.05 11.60 -17.44
CA ASP A 124 10.85 10.86 -18.68
C ASP A 124 9.87 9.72 -18.39
N GLY A 125 8.67 9.84 -18.94
CA GLY A 125 7.58 8.88 -18.76
C GLY A 125 7.38 7.96 -19.97
N THR A 126 8.34 7.93 -20.90
CA THR A 126 8.30 7.09 -22.11
C THR A 126 8.67 5.63 -21.84
#